data_AF-A0A2D3V5J4-F1
#
_entry.id   AF-A0A2D3V5J4-F1
#
_cell.length_a   1.000
_cell.length_b   1.000
_cell.length_c   1.000
_cell.angle_alpha   90.00
_cell.angle_beta   90.00
_cell.angle_gamma   90.00
#
_symmetry.space_group_name_H-M   'P 1'
#
loop_
_entity.id
_entity.type
_entity.pdbx_description
1 polymer ?
#
loop_
_entity_poly.entity_id
_entity_poly.type
_entity_poly.pdbx_seq_one_letter_code
_entity_poly.pdbx_strand_id
1 'polypeptide(L)'
;MRDPNLPVYQPSSILALRLQLAEVSLQANRNTSSSSSSSTTASSRPKKSPSQTMATLQNLSKTSTVVLFTPVLTPSTSSSTKKSTSSSTSSSLSPSIDPFETLGRSLASHHPRIRHVPYIPSVGFTSTHSAFLHEASAIIIVLCEASHNKSTSLGQQLSFAEAALSATTCSGGDILPPILVQCGSGFGEVEGRIIREFEIVIKCAWLGEDVAKGIAGKMFGRK
;
A
#
# COMPACT_ATOMS: atom_id res chain seq x y z
N MET A 1 -25.63 -17.44 -46.21
CA MET A 1 -24.89 -18.62 -45.73
C MET A 1 -23.88 -18.14 -44.69
N ARG A 2 -24.08 -18.48 -43.42
CA ARG A 2 -23.18 -18.18 -42.30
C ARG A 2 -22.84 -19.50 -41.62
N ASP A 3 -21.56 -19.78 -41.43
CA ASP A 3 -21.05 -21.00 -40.78
C ASP A 3 -21.46 -21.07 -39.30
N PRO A 4 -22.03 -22.18 -38.81
CA PRO A 4 -22.51 -22.32 -37.43
C PRO A 4 -21.46 -22.86 -36.42
N ASN A 5 -20.16 -22.92 -36.75
CA ASN A 5 -19.13 -23.49 -35.88
C ASN A 5 -17.98 -22.53 -35.55
N LEU A 6 -18.24 -21.55 -34.68
CA LEU A 6 -17.20 -20.87 -33.92
C LEU A 6 -17.43 -21.08 -32.42
N PRO A 7 -16.42 -21.54 -31.66
CA PRO A 7 -16.56 -21.68 -30.22
C PRO A 7 -16.67 -20.31 -29.54
N VAL A 8 -17.70 -20.18 -28.71
CA VAL A 8 -17.92 -19.03 -27.82
C VAL A 8 -16.83 -19.03 -26.74
N TYR A 9 -15.98 -18.00 -26.73
CA TYR A 9 -15.01 -17.79 -25.65
C TYR A 9 -15.74 -17.36 -24.37
N GLN A 10 -15.83 -18.27 -23.41
CA GLN A 10 -16.31 -18.01 -22.06
C GLN A 10 -15.13 -17.53 -21.21
N PRO A 11 -15.20 -16.39 -20.50
CA PRO A 11 -14.19 -16.03 -19.53
C PRO A 11 -14.34 -16.94 -18.30
N SER A 12 -13.60 -18.05 -18.29
CA SER A 12 -13.46 -18.91 -17.12
C SER A 12 -12.85 -18.11 -15.98
N SER A 13 -13.63 -17.98 -14.92
CA SER A 13 -13.30 -17.25 -13.70
C SER A 13 -12.00 -17.76 -13.07
N ILE A 14 -11.11 -16.84 -12.72
CA ILE A 14 -9.87 -17.07 -11.95
C ILE A 14 -10.16 -17.80 -10.61
N LEU A 15 -11.40 -17.78 -10.14
CA LEU A 15 -11.89 -18.55 -8.99
C LEU A 15 -11.86 -20.08 -9.20
N ALA A 16 -12.10 -20.58 -10.41
CA ALA A 16 -12.11 -22.02 -10.67
C ALA A 16 -10.70 -22.63 -10.57
N LEU A 17 -9.68 -21.91 -11.04
CA LEU A 17 -8.26 -22.31 -10.92
C LEU A 17 -7.78 -22.34 -9.47
N ARG A 18 -8.38 -21.56 -8.56
CA ARG A 18 -8.05 -21.59 -7.13
C ARG A 18 -8.67 -22.77 -6.38
N LEU A 19 -9.82 -23.30 -6.82
CA LEU A 19 -10.43 -24.47 -6.18
C LEU A 19 -9.75 -25.78 -6.61
N GLN A 20 -9.29 -25.86 -7.86
CA GLN A 20 -8.62 -27.08 -8.33
C GLN A 20 -7.23 -27.30 -7.68
N LEU A 21 -6.54 -26.23 -7.28
CA LEU A 21 -5.27 -26.32 -6.55
C LEU A 21 -5.44 -26.66 -5.05
N ALA A 22 -6.63 -26.45 -4.48
CA ALA A 22 -6.91 -26.82 -3.09
C ALA A 22 -7.23 -28.31 -2.94
N GLU A 23 -7.85 -28.95 -3.94
CA GLU A 23 -8.21 -30.38 -3.85
C GLU A 23 -7.03 -31.33 -4.09
N VAL A 24 -6.03 -30.95 -4.89
CA VAL A 24 -4.81 -31.76 -5.08
C VAL A 24 -4.03 -31.91 -3.77
N SER A 25 -4.08 -30.92 -2.87
CA SER A 25 -3.41 -30.98 -1.57
C SER A 25 -4.12 -31.85 -0.54
N LEU A 26 -5.41 -32.16 -0.70
CA LEU A 26 -6.19 -32.90 0.31
C LEU A 26 -6.20 -34.42 0.12
N GLN A 27 -5.77 -34.94 -1.04
CA GLN A 27 -5.71 -36.38 -1.28
C GLN A 27 -4.36 -37.02 -0.90
N ALA A 28 -3.32 -36.22 -0.64
CA ALA A 28 -2.01 -36.72 -0.27
C ALA A 28 -1.85 -37.13 1.21
N ASN A 29 -2.89 -36.94 2.06
CA ASN A 29 -2.75 -37.11 3.51
C ASN A 29 -3.62 -38.22 4.14
N ARG A 30 -4.04 -39.21 3.35
CA ARG A 30 -4.69 -40.43 3.86
C ARG A 30 -3.78 -41.62 3.62
N ASN A 31 -2.77 -41.78 4.47
CA ASN A 31 -2.19 -43.06 4.89
C ASN A 31 -0.94 -42.78 5.73
N THR A 32 -1.08 -42.84 7.05
CA THR A 32 -0.09 -43.42 7.99
C THR A 32 -0.55 -43.15 9.41
N SER A 33 -1.15 -44.17 10.02
CA SER A 33 -1.33 -44.25 11.47
C SER A 33 -0.10 -44.95 12.04
N SER A 34 0.84 -44.20 12.61
CA SER A 34 1.77 -44.71 13.62
C SER A 34 2.55 -43.58 14.27
N SER A 35 2.36 -43.47 15.58
CA SER A 35 3.17 -42.75 16.57
C SER A 35 4.64 -42.54 16.23
N SER A 36 5.07 -41.28 16.13
CA SER A 36 6.35 -40.78 16.64
C SER A 36 6.48 -39.28 16.38
N SER A 37 6.99 -38.56 17.38
CA SER A 37 7.46 -37.18 17.34
C SER A 37 8.06 -36.71 16.02
N SER A 38 7.47 -35.70 15.39
CA SER A 38 8.17 -34.83 14.43
C SER A 38 7.49 -33.48 14.32
N SER A 39 8.19 -32.46 14.83
CA SER A 39 7.94 -31.04 14.65
C SER A 39 7.88 -30.65 13.17
N THR A 40 6.69 -30.39 12.65
CA THR A 40 6.53 -29.64 11.39
C THR A 40 6.61 -28.15 11.72
N THR A 41 7.80 -27.59 11.54
CA THR A 41 8.06 -26.15 11.57
C THR A 41 7.39 -25.50 10.36
N ALA A 42 6.10 -25.18 10.48
CA ALA A 42 5.59 -24.01 9.78
C ALA A 42 6.33 -22.82 10.41
N SER A 43 7.29 -22.25 9.69
CA SER A 43 8.08 -21.10 10.15
C SER A 43 7.16 -19.88 10.27
N SER A 44 6.39 -19.83 11.35
CA SER A 44 5.70 -18.62 11.78
C SER A 44 6.76 -17.69 12.34
N ARG A 45 7.37 -16.90 11.46
CA ARG A 45 8.36 -15.90 11.86
C ARG A 45 7.73 -15.03 12.97
N PRO A 46 8.38 -14.86 14.12
CA PRO A 46 7.83 -14.06 15.20
C PRO A 46 7.53 -12.66 14.66
N LYS A 47 6.26 -12.24 14.70
CA LYS A 47 5.87 -10.87 14.37
C LYS A 47 6.59 -9.96 15.36
N LYS A 48 7.40 -9.03 14.84
CA LYS A 48 7.97 -7.97 15.68
C LYS A 48 6.81 -7.19 16.30
N SER A 49 7.01 -6.67 17.51
CA SER A 49 5.99 -5.80 18.10
C SER A 49 6.03 -4.42 17.43
N PRO A 50 4.91 -3.66 17.39
CA PRO A 50 4.88 -2.32 16.82
C PRO A 50 5.99 -1.41 17.35
N SER A 51 6.27 -1.50 18.66
CA SER A 51 7.34 -0.74 19.30
C SER A 51 8.73 -1.13 18.80
N GLN A 52 8.96 -2.41 18.52
CA GLN A 52 10.24 -2.91 18.01
C GLN A 52 10.43 -2.56 16.54
N THR A 53 9.37 -2.61 15.73
CA THR A 53 9.38 -2.14 14.35
C THR A 53 9.70 -0.64 14.28
N MET A 54 9.04 0.18 15.12
CA MET A 54 9.33 1.62 15.23
C MET A 54 10.75 1.90 15.73
N ALA A 55 11.22 1.18 16.74
CA ALA A 55 12.60 1.32 17.23
C ALA A 55 13.63 0.95 16.14
N THR A 56 13.34 -0.08 15.32
CA THR A 56 14.21 -0.45 14.21
C THR A 56 14.20 0.63 13.12
N LEU A 57 13.02 1.20 12.80
CA LEU A 57 12.89 2.30 11.85
C LEU A 57 13.72 3.53 12.28
N GLN A 58 13.66 3.89 13.56
CA GLN A 58 14.40 5.02 14.14
C GLN A 58 15.92 4.82 14.08
N ASN A 59 16.39 3.58 14.16
CA ASN A 59 17.81 3.22 14.15
C ASN A 59 18.31 2.76 12.77
N LEU A 60 17.55 2.99 11.70
CA LEU A 60 17.99 2.66 10.35
C LEU A 60 19.29 3.39 9.99
N SER A 61 20.18 2.67 9.32
CA SER A 61 21.41 3.26 8.78
C SER A 61 21.06 4.37 7.79
N LYS A 62 21.83 5.46 7.80
CA LYS A 62 21.71 6.56 6.81
C LYS A 62 21.91 6.09 5.36
N THR A 63 22.47 4.90 5.17
CA THR A 63 22.65 4.27 3.86
C THR A 63 21.49 3.36 3.45
N SER A 64 20.62 2.99 4.38
CA SER A 64 19.41 2.22 4.07
C SER A 64 18.47 3.06 3.20
N THR A 65 17.56 2.43 2.46
CA THR A 65 16.58 3.14 1.65
C THR A 65 15.21 2.99 2.29
N VAL A 66 14.49 4.10 2.43
CA VAL A 66 13.07 4.10 2.86
C VAL A 66 12.23 4.48 1.66
N VAL A 67 11.31 3.59 1.26
CA VAL A 67 10.42 3.83 0.13
C VAL A 67 9.09 4.38 0.63
N LEU A 68 8.67 5.52 0.08
CA LEU A 68 7.37 6.13 0.32
C LEU A 68 6.51 5.93 -0.94
N PHE A 69 5.54 5.03 -0.85
CA PHE A 69 4.54 4.82 -1.91
C PHE A 69 3.40 5.81 -1.75
N THR A 70 3.16 6.64 -2.77
CA THR A 70 2.10 7.67 -2.77
C THR A 70 1.11 7.46 -3.91
N PRO A 71 -0.20 7.58 -3.67
CA PRO A 71 -1.18 7.44 -4.74
C PRO A 71 -1.10 8.66 -5.67
N VAL A 72 -1.10 8.44 -6.97
CA VAL A 72 -1.28 9.52 -7.95
C VAL A 72 -2.73 10.00 -7.85
N LEU A 73 -2.92 11.21 -7.34
CA LEU A 73 -4.22 11.86 -7.24
C LEU A 73 -4.47 12.69 -8.50
N THR A 74 -5.28 12.18 -9.42
CA THR A 74 -5.75 12.98 -10.55
C THR A 74 -6.93 13.85 -10.13
N PRO A 75 -6.92 15.18 -10.36
CA PRO A 75 -8.12 15.99 -10.18
C PRO A 75 -9.21 15.48 -11.11
N SER A 76 -10.40 15.19 -10.58
CA SER A 76 -11.51 14.71 -11.41
C SER A 76 -11.95 15.80 -12.38
N THR A 77 -11.78 15.55 -13.67
CA THR A 77 -12.34 16.35 -14.75
C THR A 77 -13.84 16.08 -14.85
N SER A 78 -14.63 16.61 -13.92
CA SER A 78 -16.10 16.55 -13.98
C SER A 78 -16.71 17.93 -13.80
N SER A 79 -16.41 18.84 -14.73
CA SER A 79 -17.28 19.98 -15.08
C SER A 79 -16.78 20.71 -16.33
N SER A 80 -16.85 20.04 -17.48
CA SER A 80 -17.11 20.76 -18.73
C SER A 80 -18.49 21.41 -18.59
N THR A 81 -18.53 22.70 -18.24
CA THR A 81 -19.41 23.79 -18.72
C THR A 81 -19.60 24.85 -17.62
N LYS A 82 -18.78 25.91 -17.66
CA LYS A 82 -19.25 27.30 -17.72
C LYS A 82 -18.06 28.26 -17.82
N LYS A 83 -18.02 28.95 -18.96
CA LYS A 83 -17.28 30.18 -19.22
C LYS A 83 -17.77 31.26 -18.24
N SER A 84 -16.87 31.79 -17.41
CA SER A 84 -17.10 32.99 -16.61
C SER A 84 -15.85 33.86 -16.64
N THR A 85 -15.86 34.86 -17.52
CA THR A 85 -15.03 36.06 -17.46
C THR A 85 -15.47 36.94 -16.28
N SER A 86 -14.63 37.09 -15.25
CA SER A 86 -14.46 38.33 -14.46
C SER A 86 -13.54 38.14 -13.23
N SER A 87 -12.35 38.75 -13.31
CA SER A 87 -11.61 39.48 -12.27
C SER A 87 -11.60 39.06 -10.79
N SER A 88 -10.34 38.95 -10.29
CA SER A 88 -9.79 39.29 -8.97
C SER A 88 -10.04 38.39 -7.76
N THR A 89 -9.06 37.56 -7.38
CA THR A 89 -8.03 37.87 -6.35
C THR A 89 -7.22 36.59 -6.01
N SER A 90 -5.94 36.61 -6.35
CA SER A 90 -4.82 35.74 -5.93
C SER A 90 -5.11 34.42 -5.18
N SER A 91 -5.01 33.29 -5.88
CA SER A 91 -4.34 32.10 -5.34
C SER A 91 -3.73 31.29 -6.49
N SER A 92 -2.46 31.59 -6.76
CA SER A 92 -1.45 30.64 -7.24
C SER A 92 -1.92 29.57 -8.24
N LEU A 93 -1.76 29.85 -9.53
CA LEU A 93 -1.50 28.84 -10.56
C LEU A 93 -0.08 28.25 -10.33
N SER A 94 0.17 27.69 -9.15
CA SER A 94 1.38 26.89 -8.91
C SER A 94 1.22 25.58 -9.68
N PRO A 95 2.18 25.21 -10.54
CA PRO A 95 2.13 23.96 -11.28
C PRO A 95 2.01 22.80 -10.29
N SER A 96 1.14 21.84 -10.60
CA SER A 96 0.92 20.55 -9.92
C SER A 96 2.00 20.18 -8.89
N ILE A 97 1.89 20.70 -7.67
CA ILE A 97 2.73 20.32 -6.54
C ILE A 97 2.24 18.94 -6.11
N ASP A 98 3.14 17.96 -6.03
CA ASP A 98 2.81 16.64 -5.48
C ASP A 98 2.16 16.85 -4.10
N PRO A 99 0.90 16.42 -3.89
CA PRO A 99 0.19 16.63 -2.63
C PRO A 99 0.89 15.96 -1.43
N PHE A 100 1.85 15.07 -1.69
CA PHE A 100 2.65 14.38 -0.69
C PHE A 100 4.07 14.93 -0.55
N GLU A 101 4.45 16.00 -1.27
CA GLU A 101 5.78 16.61 -1.21
C GLU A 101 6.14 16.98 0.24
N THR A 102 5.21 17.60 0.96
CA THR A 102 5.41 18.04 2.34
C THR A 102 5.74 16.87 3.27
N LEU A 103 5.02 15.74 3.14
CA LEU A 103 5.31 14.52 3.90
C LEU A 103 6.69 13.97 3.54
N GLY A 104 6.99 13.91 2.25
CA GLY A 104 8.29 13.52 1.74
C GLY A 104 9.44 14.30 2.34
N ARG A 105 9.33 15.62 2.27
CA ARG A 105 10.31 16.57 2.80
C ARG A 105 10.46 16.43 4.31
N SER A 106 9.35 16.26 5.04
CA SER A 106 9.39 16.00 6.48
C SER A 106 10.12 14.69 6.78
N LEU A 107 9.84 13.59 6.07
CA LEU A 107 10.56 12.32 6.27
C LEU A 107 12.05 12.46 5.91
N ALA A 108 12.37 13.15 4.81
CA ALA A 108 13.74 13.38 4.35
C ALA A 108 14.56 14.22 5.33
N SER A 109 13.90 15.08 6.12
CA SER A 109 14.56 15.82 7.20
C SER A 109 15.07 14.90 8.32
N HIS A 110 14.48 13.71 8.49
CA HIS A 110 14.92 12.71 9.48
C HIS A 110 15.85 11.66 8.89
N HIS A 111 15.62 11.22 7.66
CA HIS A 111 16.37 10.15 7.02
C HIS A 111 16.82 10.54 5.60
N PRO A 112 18.12 10.47 5.26
CA PRO A 112 18.65 11.07 4.02
C PRO A 112 18.30 10.31 2.73
N ARG A 113 17.83 9.06 2.82
CA ARG A 113 17.50 8.20 1.68
C ARG A 113 16.01 7.84 1.64
N ILE A 114 15.17 8.86 1.57
CA ILE A 114 13.74 8.69 1.25
C ILE A 114 13.58 8.67 -0.27
N ARG A 115 12.88 7.66 -0.80
CA ARG A 115 12.50 7.59 -2.22
C ARG A 115 10.99 7.68 -2.36
N HIS A 116 10.52 8.70 -3.08
CA HIS A 116 9.12 8.78 -3.49
C HIS A 116 8.87 7.87 -4.67
N VAL A 117 7.90 6.98 -4.54
CA VAL A 117 7.46 6.11 -5.62
C VAL A 117 5.95 6.29 -5.79
N PRO A 118 5.52 7.12 -6.75
CA PRO A 118 4.10 7.26 -7.03
C PRO A 118 3.54 5.95 -7.60
N TYR A 119 2.34 5.57 -7.17
CA TYR A 119 1.58 4.45 -7.73
C TYR A 119 0.21 4.93 -8.23
N ILE A 120 -0.27 4.30 -9.31
CA ILE A 120 -1.59 4.61 -9.86
C ILE A 120 -2.56 3.56 -9.30
N PRO A 121 -3.58 3.94 -8.51
CA PRO A 121 -4.49 2.97 -7.89
C PRO A 121 -5.15 2.01 -8.89
N SER A 122 -5.55 2.52 -10.07
CA SER A 122 -6.18 1.70 -11.12
C SER A 122 -5.23 0.70 -11.78
N VAL A 123 -3.91 0.93 -11.73
CA VAL A 123 -2.89 0.00 -12.24
C VAL A 123 -2.53 -1.03 -11.18
N GLY A 124 -2.54 -0.63 -9.91
CA GLY A 124 -2.21 -1.50 -8.78
C GLY A 124 -0.72 -1.80 -8.65
N PHE A 125 -0.42 -2.89 -7.95
CA PHE A 125 0.95 -3.30 -7.64
C PHE A 125 1.62 -3.95 -8.88
N THR A 126 2.87 -3.60 -9.16
CA THR A 126 3.57 -3.98 -10.41
C THR A 126 4.98 -4.48 -10.13
N SER A 127 5.65 -5.04 -11.15
CA SER A 127 7.04 -5.49 -11.06
C SER A 127 8.02 -4.35 -10.70
N THR A 128 7.72 -3.12 -11.15
CA THR A 128 8.49 -1.93 -10.76
C THR A 128 8.38 -1.67 -9.26
N HIS A 129 7.17 -1.78 -8.69
CA HIS A 129 6.98 -1.64 -7.26
C HIS A 129 7.70 -2.74 -6.47
N SER A 130 7.69 -3.99 -6.96
CA SER A 130 8.47 -5.07 -6.32
C SER A 130 9.98 -4.81 -6.36
N ALA A 131 10.51 -4.22 -7.43
CA ALA A 131 11.93 -3.85 -7.48
C ALA A 131 12.29 -2.80 -6.42
N PHE A 132 11.41 -1.81 -6.20
CA PHE A 132 11.59 -0.85 -5.11
C PHE A 132 11.46 -1.48 -3.73
N LEU A 133 10.54 -2.44 -3.53
CA LEU A 133 10.48 -3.21 -2.28
C LEU A 133 11.78 -3.93 -1.99
N HIS A 134 12.36 -4.61 -2.99
CA HIS A 134 13.61 -5.35 -2.82
C HIS A 134 14.81 -4.48 -2.41
N GLU A 135 14.81 -3.19 -2.76
CA GLU A 135 15.85 -2.25 -2.34
C GLU A 135 15.54 -1.57 -0.99
N ALA A 136 14.29 -1.64 -0.52
CA ALA A 136 13.85 -0.95 0.67
C ALA A 136 14.28 -1.68 1.95
N SER A 137 14.72 -0.92 2.96
CA SER A 137 14.84 -1.41 4.33
C SER A 137 13.59 -1.10 5.16
N ALA A 138 12.83 -0.07 4.76
CA ALA A 138 11.52 0.23 5.30
C ALA A 138 10.59 0.79 4.22
N ILE A 139 9.29 0.55 4.41
CA ILE A 139 8.25 0.93 3.45
C ILE A 139 7.17 1.70 4.18
N ILE A 140 6.79 2.83 3.61
CA ILE A 140 5.67 3.66 4.04
C ILE A 140 4.69 3.70 2.87
N ILE A 141 3.45 3.32 3.12
CA ILE A 141 2.38 3.32 2.11
C ILE A 141 1.36 4.37 2.52
N VAL A 142 1.08 5.31 1.61
CA VAL A 142 0.06 6.32 1.83
C VAL A 142 -1.25 5.87 1.19
N LEU A 143 -2.33 5.92 1.97
CA LEU A 143 -3.71 5.90 1.50
C LEU A 143 -4.27 7.30 1.64
N CYS A 144 -4.87 7.80 0.57
CA CYS A 144 -5.51 9.10 0.56
C CYS A 144 -6.92 9.00 0.01
N GLU A 145 -7.88 9.40 0.83
CA GLU A 145 -9.25 9.57 0.41
C GLU A 145 -9.44 11.00 -0.09
N ALA A 146 -9.64 11.16 -1.40
CA ALA A 146 -9.95 12.46 -1.98
C ALA A 146 -11.40 12.84 -1.63
N SER A 147 -11.59 14.01 -1.04
CA SER A 147 -12.91 14.52 -0.57
C SER A 147 -14.01 14.59 -1.65
N HIS A 148 -13.66 14.42 -2.94
CA HIS A 148 -14.57 14.57 -4.07
C HIS A 148 -14.88 13.28 -4.85
N ASN A 149 -14.20 12.15 -4.61
CA ASN A 149 -14.46 10.91 -5.35
C ASN A 149 -14.64 9.71 -4.41
N LYS A 150 -15.88 9.19 -4.39
CA LYS A 150 -16.35 8.09 -3.52
C LYS A 150 -15.53 6.81 -3.70
N SER A 151 -15.16 6.18 -2.58
CA SER A 151 -14.91 4.74 -2.30
C SER A 151 -14.07 3.88 -3.27
N THR A 152 -14.30 3.93 -4.59
CA THR A 152 -13.67 3.04 -5.57
C THR A 152 -12.16 3.25 -5.66
N SER A 153 -11.67 4.49 -5.55
CA SER A 153 -10.23 4.78 -5.53
C SER A 153 -9.55 4.29 -4.25
N LEU A 154 -10.27 4.24 -3.13
CA LEU A 154 -9.73 3.79 -1.85
C LEU A 154 -9.56 2.26 -1.83
N GLY A 155 -10.54 1.51 -2.32
CA GLY A 155 -10.43 0.05 -2.44
C GLY A 155 -9.24 -0.38 -3.31
N GLN A 156 -8.98 0.35 -4.40
CA GLN A 156 -7.81 0.11 -5.25
C GLN A 156 -6.47 0.41 -4.54
N GLN A 157 -6.42 1.50 -3.75
CA GLN A 157 -5.24 1.80 -2.91
C GLN A 157 -5.01 0.74 -1.84
N LEU A 158 -6.08 0.21 -1.23
CA LEU A 158 -5.98 -0.89 -0.28
C LEU A 158 -5.48 -2.18 -0.92
N SER A 159 -5.97 -2.52 -2.12
CA SER A 159 -5.46 -3.66 -2.88
C SER A 159 -3.96 -3.53 -3.18
N PHE A 160 -3.49 -2.32 -3.50
CA PHE A 160 -2.06 -2.04 -3.62
C PHE A 160 -1.30 -2.28 -2.29
N ALA A 161 -1.84 -1.78 -1.18
CA ALA A 161 -1.22 -1.92 0.12
C ALA A 161 -1.13 -3.40 0.58
N GLU A 162 -2.21 -4.17 0.37
CA GLU A 162 -2.26 -5.61 0.65
C GLU A 162 -1.27 -6.40 -0.20
N ALA A 163 -1.15 -6.06 -1.49
CA ALA A 163 -0.15 -6.67 -2.37
C ALA A 163 1.29 -6.37 -1.92
N ALA A 164 1.56 -5.13 -1.49
CA ALA A 164 2.87 -4.74 -0.95
C ALA A 164 3.18 -5.48 0.37
N LEU A 165 2.19 -5.62 1.27
CA LEU A 165 2.32 -6.40 2.50
C LEU A 165 2.64 -7.87 2.19
N SER A 166 1.89 -8.48 1.26
CA SER A 166 2.14 -9.85 0.81
C SER A 166 3.54 -10.01 0.22
N ALA A 167 3.99 -9.07 -0.62
CA ALA A 167 5.33 -9.11 -1.21
C ALA A 167 6.45 -9.00 -0.15
N THR A 168 6.31 -8.13 0.85
CA THR A 168 7.31 -8.00 1.93
C THR A 168 7.44 -9.26 2.79
N THR A 169 6.34 -9.96 3.05
CA THR A 169 6.39 -11.23 3.80
C THR A 169 7.08 -12.34 3.01
N CYS A 170 6.98 -12.33 1.68
CA CYS A 170 7.65 -13.30 0.80
C CYS A 170 9.14 -12.99 0.61
N SER A 171 9.56 -11.72 0.74
CA SER A 171 10.88 -11.24 0.34
C SER A 171 12.02 -11.59 1.31
N GLY A 172 11.83 -12.51 2.27
CA GLY A 172 12.91 -12.97 3.12
C GLY A 172 13.37 -11.94 4.17
N GLY A 173 12.45 -11.38 4.93
CA GLY A 173 12.69 -10.93 6.30
C GLY A 173 13.64 -9.76 6.61
N ASP A 174 14.36 -9.23 5.63
CA ASP A 174 15.27 -8.09 5.79
C ASP A 174 14.53 -6.73 5.80
N ILE A 175 13.29 -6.72 5.30
CA ILE A 175 12.45 -5.54 5.19
C ILE A 175 11.54 -5.44 6.43
N LEU A 176 11.39 -4.24 6.99
CA LEU A 176 10.42 -3.97 8.04
C LEU A 176 8.97 -4.15 7.53
N PRO A 177 8.03 -4.59 8.37
CA PRO A 177 6.61 -4.56 8.04
C PRO A 177 6.20 -3.17 7.53
N PRO A 178 5.43 -3.07 6.42
CA PRO A 178 5.00 -1.79 5.89
C PRO A 178 4.22 -0.97 6.91
N ILE A 179 4.48 0.34 6.92
CA ILE A 179 3.75 1.30 7.75
C ILE A 179 2.71 2.00 6.90
N LEU A 180 1.46 1.99 7.35
CA LEU A 180 0.35 2.59 6.63
C LEU A 180 0.10 4.01 7.14
N VAL A 181 0.09 4.99 6.25
CA VAL A 181 -0.34 6.36 6.52
C VAL A 181 -1.70 6.58 5.87
N GLN A 182 -2.72 6.78 6.70
CA GLN A 182 -4.10 6.89 6.29
C GLN A 182 -4.54 8.35 6.39
N CYS A 183 -4.63 9.06 5.27
CA CYS A 183 -5.12 10.43 5.22
C CYS A 183 -6.56 10.51 4.66
N GLY A 184 -7.47 11.09 5.43
CA GLY A 184 -8.89 11.23 5.11
C GLY A 184 -9.79 10.82 6.28
N SER A 185 -11.09 11.12 6.18
CA SER A 185 -12.07 10.96 7.27
C SER A 185 -13.11 9.86 7.06
N GLY A 186 -13.18 9.21 5.89
CA GLY A 186 -14.27 8.35 5.44
C GLY A 186 -13.89 6.88 5.18
N PHE A 187 -13.07 6.29 6.05
CA PHE A 187 -12.76 4.85 5.94
C PHE A 187 -13.92 4.00 6.48
N GLY A 188 -14.52 3.20 5.60
CA GLY A 188 -15.62 2.28 5.94
C GLY A 188 -15.17 1.07 6.77
N GLU A 189 -16.14 0.26 7.21
CA GLU A 189 -15.89 -0.94 8.02
C GLU A 189 -15.07 -2.02 7.30
N VAL A 190 -15.29 -2.20 6.00
CA VAL A 190 -14.59 -3.22 5.18
C VAL A 190 -13.13 -2.85 5.02
N GLU A 191 -12.86 -1.59 4.68
CA GLU A 191 -11.53 -1.00 4.64
C GLU A 191 -10.85 -1.08 6.01
N GLY A 192 -11.62 -0.87 7.08
CA GLY A 192 -11.16 -1.02 8.45
C GLY A 192 -10.68 -2.43 8.83
N ARG A 193 -11.11 -3.49 8.12
CA ARG A 193 -10.60 -4.86 8.37
C ARG A 193 -9.21 -5.05 7.76
N ILE A 194 -9.01 -4.63 6.51
CA ILE A 194 -7.71 -4.76 5.82
C ILE A 194 -6.65 -3.91 6.52
N ILE A 195 -7.03 -2.72 6.98
CA ILE A 195 -6.14 -1.83 7.74
C ILE A 195 -5.63 -2.48 9.04
N ARG A 196 -6.37 -3.43 9.64
CA ARG A 196 -5.93 -4.15 10.85
C ARG A 196 -4.83 -5.17 10.59
N GLU A 197 -4.57 -5.54 9.33
CA GLU A 197 -3.44 -6.41 9.00
C GLU A 197 -2.10 -5.69 9.11
N PHE A 198 -2.13 -4.35 9.01
CA PHE A 198 -0.96 -3.51 9.21
C PHE A 198 -0.69 -3.34 10.70
N GLU A 199 0.56 -3.64 11.08
CA GLU A 199 1.03 -3.53 12.46
C GLU A 199 1.04 -2.07 12.94
N ILE A 200 1.38 -1.14 12.03
CA ILE A 200 1.49 0.28 12.34
C ILE A 200 0.65 1.05 11.33
N VAL A 201 -0.35 1.76 11.84
CA VAL A 201 -1.24 2.64 11.08
C VAL A 201 -1.23 4.03 11.70
N ILE A 202 -0.85 5.04 10.93
CA ILE A 202 -0.88 6.44 11.32
C ILE A 202 -2.02 7.14 10.59
N LYS A 203 -2.99 7.67 11.34
CA LYS A 203 -4.17 8.35 10.78
C LYS A 203 -4.00 9.88 10.80
N CYS A 204 -4.41 10.53 9.71
CA CYS A 204 -4.42 11.97 9.48
C CYS A 204 -5.76 12.36 8.85
N ALA A 205 -6.32 13.53 9.20
CA ALA A 205 -7.45 14.07 8.46
C ALA A 205 -7.01 14.72 7.14
N TRP A 206 -5.83 15.36 7.16
CA TRP A 206 -5.23 16.08 6.03
C TRP A 206 -3.69 16.08 6.18
N LEU A 207 -2.97 16.28 5.09
CA LEU A 207 -1.50 16.19 5.05
C LEU A 207 -0.83 17.56 4.99
N GLY A 208 -1.01 18.34 6.05
CA GLY A 208 -0.36 19.64 6.23
C GLY A 208 1.09 19.57 6.67
N GLU A 209 1.76 20.71 6.70
CA GLU A 209 3.15 20.81 7.17
C GLU A 209 3.32 20.33 8.62
N ASP A 210 2.49 20.80 9.55
CA ASP A 210 2.59 20.38 10.95
C ASP A 210 2.24 18.90 11.14
N VAL A 211 1.26 18.41 10.38
CA VAL A 211 0.86 17.00 10.41
C VAL A 211 1.98 16.12 9.84
N ALA A 212 2.56 16.50 8.71
CA ALA A 212 3.69 15.82 8.08
C ALA A 212 4.92 15.76 9.01
N LYS A 213 5.28 16.89 9.64
CA LYS A 213 6.33 16.93 10.68
C LYS A 213 5.98 16.02 11.86
N GLY A 214 4.73 16.02 12.31
CA GLY A 214 4.25 15.14 13.37
C GLY A 214 4.32 13.65 13.02
N ILE A 215 3.99 13.28 11.78
CA ILE A 215 4.10 11.90 11.26
C ILE A 215 5.58 11.49 11.21
N ALA A 216 6.44 12.32 10.60
CA ALA A 216 7.87 12.05 10.52
C ALA A 216 8.53 11.93 11.91
N GLY A 217 8.17 12.83 12.83
CA GLY A 217 8.65 12.80 14.21
C GLY A 217 8.14 11.59 15.01
N LYS A 218 6.95 11.05 14.69
CA LYS A 218 6.50 9.77 15.25
C LYS A 218 7.33 8.61 14.71
N MET A 219 7.57 8.57 13.40
CA MET A 219 8.32 7.51 12.71
C MET A 219 9.80 7.46 13.10
N PHE A 220 10.49 8.59 13.10
CA PHE A 220 11.95 8.66 13.29
C PHE A 220 12.38 9.30 14.62
N GLY A 221 11.43 9.60 15.52
CA GLY A 221 11.68 10.33 16.75
C GLY A 221 11.70 11.84 16.56
N ARG A 222 11.51 12.60 17.65
CA ARG A 222 11.65 14.06 17.64
C ARG A 222 13.13 14.41 17.54
N LYS A 223 13.47 15.34 16.64
CA LYS A 223 14.78 15.99 16.64
C LYS A 223 14.77 17.19 17.57
#